data_AF-A0A4V3UTP3-F1
#
_entry.id   AF-A0A4V3UTP3-F1
#
_cell.length_a   1.000
_cell.length_b   1.000
_cell.length_c   1.000
_cell.angle_alpha   90.00
_cell.angle_beta   90.00
_cell.angle_gamma   90.00
#
_symmetry.space_group_name_H-M   'P 1'
#
loop_
_entity.id
_entity.type
_entity.pdbx_description
1 polymer ?
#
loop_
_entity_poly.entity_id
_entity_poly.type
_entity_poly.pdbx_seq_one_letter_code
_entity_poly.pdbx_strand_id
1 'polypeptide(L)'
;MSMPISPAASKKSRCTRWVRRASRAQAMRSATCPPTRPAPSCPEARGRRMKPRRTRALPGGYTLLEMIVVLVIMGLALGLAGTWMFSFIGTWRANVHRDTILGEIQHLPILAREAGRGFIVDALPAAASSAPQAPPRLRLPSGWSVQFDPPLRILANGACSSTHFVLGDGTRQWGASVDAPYCATVLDDNAATR
;
A
#
# COMPACT_ATOMS: atom_id res chain seq x y z
N MET A 1 -4.65 3.55 49.91
CA MET A 1 -5.85 4.42 49.74
C MET A 1 -5.40 5.55 48.82
N SER A 2 -5.76 5.68 47.56
CA SER A 2 -6.99 5.29 46.86
C SER A 2 -6.68 5.05 45.38
N MET A 3 -7.31 4.03 44.80
CA MET A 3 -7.38 3.79 43.36
C MET A 3 -8.24 4.87 42.68
N PRO A 4 -8.04 5.08 41.36
CA PRO A 4 -9.17 5.24 40.47
C PRO A 4 -9.27 4.14 39.42
N ILE A 5 -10.52 3.95 39.02
CA ILE A 5 -11.12 2.85 38.29
C ILE A 5 -11.01 3.08 36.78
N SER A 6 -10.88 1.97 36.04
CA SER A 6 -10.92 1.86 34.58
C SER A 6 -12.21 2.46 33.98
N PRO A 7 -12.21 2.81 32.68
CA PRO A 7 -13.13 2.05 31.84
C PRO A 7 -12.48 1.53 30.55
N ALA A 8 -12.74 0.24 30.32
CA ALA A 8 -12.54 -0.47 29.07
C ALA A 8 -13.42 0.13 27.95
N ALA A 9 -12.78 0.54 26.85
CA ALA A 9 -13.45 0.86 25.59
C ALA A 9 -13.04 -0.14 24.51
N SER A 10 -13.76 -1.26 24.48
CA SER A 10 -13.76 -2.27 23.42
C SER A 10 -14.27 -1.66 22.11
N LYS A 11 -13.36 -1.34 21.17
CA LYS A 11 -13.73 -0.98 19.78
C LYS A 11 -13.49 -2.15 18.85
N LYS A 12 -14.59 -2.86 18.61
CA LYS A 12 -14.80 -3.91 17.62
C LYS A 12 -14.20 -3.54 16.25
N SER A 13 -13.21 -4.33 15.85
CA SER A 13 -13.15 -5.04 14.56
C SER A 13 -13.95 -4.43 13.40
N ARG A 14 -13.28 -3.64 12.56
CA ARG A 14 -13.68 -3.41 11.16
C ARG A 14 -12.59 -3.88 10.19
N CYS A 15 -12.22 -5.15 10.34
CA CYS A 15 -11.73 -5.93 9.20
C CYS A 15 -12.94 -6.47 8.42
N THR A 16 -12.80 -6.61 7.11
CA THR A 16 -13.67 -7.28 6.12
C THR A 16 -14.62 -6.37 5.32
N ARG A 17 -14.12 -5.77 4.22
CA ARG A 17 -14.94 -5.58 3.01
C ARG A 17 -14.19 -5.24 1.72
N TRP A 18 -13.06 -5.87 1.38
CA TRP A 18 -12.49 -5.67 0.02
C TRP A 18 -11.73 -6.90 -0.51
N VAL A 19 -12.37 -8.08 -0.48
CA VAL A 19 -11.95 -9.20 -1.34
C VAL A 19 -13.20 -9.97 -1.78
N ARG A 20 -13.79 -9.57 -2.91
CA ARG A 20 -14.69 -10.42 -3.72
C ARG A 20 -15.00 -9.73 -5.05
N ARG A 21 -14.05 -9.79 -5.99
CA ARG A 21 -14.30 -9.52 -7.43
C ARG A 21 -13.21 -10.12 -8.31
N ALA A 22 -13.07 -11.44 -8.25
CA ALA A 22 -12.33 -12.21 -9.25
C ALA A 22 -12.82 -13.66 -9.20
N SER A 23 -13.81 -14.00 -10.04
CA SER A 23 -14.14 -15.37 -10.51
C SER A 23 -15.60 -15.48 -11.00
N ARG A 24 -15.92 -14.83 -12.12
CA ARG A 24 -17.07 -15.20 -12.97
C ARG A 24 -16.77 -14.88 -14.42
N ALA A 25 -15.96 -15.72 -15.07
CA ALA A 25 -15.90 -15.80 -16.54
C ALA A 25 -15.05 -17.02 -16.99
N GLN A 26 -15.42 -18.24 -16.59
CA GLN A 26 -14.84 -19.46 -17.18
C GLN A 26 -15.71 -20.68 -16.86
N ALA A 27 -16.97 -20.64 -17.30
CA ALA A 27 -17.87 -21.79 -17.21
C ALA A 27 -18.93 -21.72 -18.29
N MET A 28 -18.56 -21.86 -19.57
CA MET A 28 -19.44 -22.35 -20.64
C MET A 28 -18.58 -22.91 -21.79
N ARG A 29 -18.07 -24.13 -21.58
CA ARG A 29 -17.56 -25.03 -22.63
C ARG A 29 -18.28 -26.36 -22.46
N SER A 30 -19.43 -26.53 -23.10
CA SER A 30 -20.08 -27.82 -23.37
C SER A 30 -21.47 -27.61 -23.98
N ALA A 31 -21.51 -27.25 -25.26
CA ALA A 31 -22.75 -27.36 -26.05
C ALA A 31 -22.73 -28.72 -26.76
N THR A 32 -23.26 -29.73 -26.07
CA THR A 32 -23.58 -31.05 -26.61
C THR A 32 -24.93 -30.96 -27.34
N CYS A 33 -24.99 -31.42 -28.59
CA CYS A 33 -26.21 -31.47 -29.41
C CYS A 33 -27.22 -32.52 -28.90
N PRO A 34 -28.53 -32.28 -29.09
CA PRO A 34 -29.50 -33.35 -29.36
C PRO A 34 -30.33 -33.11 -30.66
N PRO A 35 -31.11 -34.09 -31.13
CA PRO A 35 -31.20 -34.43 -32.55
C PRO A 35 -32.45 -33.93 -33.31
N THR A 36 -32.28 -33.88 -34.63
CA THR A 36 -33.21 -34.05 -35.76
C THR A 36 -34.72 -33.84 -35.54
N ARG A 37 -35.26 -32.78 -36.16
CA ARG A 37 -36.67 -32.69 -36.56
C ARG A 37 -36.79 -32.72 -38.11
N PRO A 38 -37.81 -33.39 -38.66
CA PRO A 38 -38.03 -33.48 -40.10
C PRO A 38 -38.54 -32.17 -40.71
N ALA A 39 -38.14 -31.95 -41.96
CA ALA A 39 -38.42 -30.78 -42.77
C ALA A 39 -39.91 -30.69 -43.21
N PRO A 40 -40.49 -29.48 -43.22
CA PRO A 40 -41.60 -29.17 -44.10
C PRO A 40 -41.10 -28.69 -45.48
N SER A 41 -41.71 -29.28 -46.48
CA SER A 41 -41.64 -29.05 -47.92
C SER A 41 -41.59 -27.58 -48.36
N CYS A 42 -40.74 -27.32 -49.37
CA CYS A 42 -40.72 -26.10 -50.16
C CYS A 42 -42.08 -25.80 -50.81
N PRO A 43 -42.42 -24.51 -50.93
CA PRO A 43 -43.04 -24.04 -52.15
C PRO A 43 -42.23 -22.91 -52.81
N GLU A 44 -42.07 -23.11 -54.12
CA GLU A 44 -42.23 -22.13 -55.19
C GLU A 44 -41.43 -20.82 -55.17
N ALA A 45 -40.66 -20.67 -56.24
CA ALA A 45 -39.93 -19.49 -56.64
C ALA A 45 -40.82 -18.23 -56.70
N ARG A 46 -40.37 -17.15 -56.04
CA ARG A 46 -40.85 -15.81 -56.32
C ARG A 46 -39.73 -14.79 -56.23
N GLY A 47 -39.29 -14.32 -57.41
CA GLY A 47 -38.61 -13.05 -57.64
C GLY A 47 -37.32 -12.79 -56.86
N ARG A 48 -36.17 -13.25 -57.39
CA ARG A 48 -34.86 -12.71 -57.00
C ARG A 48 -34.73 -11.26 -57.48
N ARG A 49 -35.27 -10.33 -56.69
CA ARG A 49 -34.93 -8.91 -56.76
C ARG A 49 -33.45 -8.81 -56.43
N MET A 50 -32.60 -8.52 -57.43
CA MET A 50 -31.19 -8.20 -57.21
C MET A 50 -31.12 -7.06 -56.21
N LYS A 51 -30.75 -7.37 -54.95
CA LYS A 51 -30.37 -6.35 -53.99
C LYS A 51 -29.10 -5.70 -54.54
N PRO A 52 -29.04 -4.35 -54.66
CA PRO A 52 -27.82 -3.68 -55.05
C PRO A 52 -26.71 -4.12 -54.10
N ARG A 53 -25.58 -4.53 -54.67
CA ARG A 53 -24.33 -4.79 -53.95
C ARG A 53 -24.06 -3.53 -53.14
N ARG A 54 -24.29 -3.57 -51.82
CA ARG A 54 -23.77 -2.54 -50.92
C ARG A 54 -22.26 -2.56 -51.13
N THR A 55 -21.76 -1.54 -51.80
CA THR A 55 -20.34 -1.23 -51.84
C THR A 55 -19.90 -1.20 -50.37
N ARG A 56 -19.03 -2.13 -49.98
CA ARG A 56 -18.39 -2.06 -48.67
C ARG A 56 -17.64 -0.74 -48.69
N ALA A 57 -18.14 0.25 -47.95
CA ALA A 57 -17.36 1.45 -47.65
C ALA A 57 -16.02 0.94 -47.14
N LEU A 58 -14.95 1.20 -47.91
CA LEU A 58 -13.60 0.95 -47.47
C LEU A 58 -13.47 1.67 -46.12
N PRO A 59 -13.06 0.98 -45.04
CA PRO A 59 -12.92 1.62 -43.73
C PRO A 59 -12.04 2.85 -43.93
N GLY A 60 -12.60 4.02 -43.61
CA GLY A 60 -11.95 5.31 -43.85
C GLY A 60 -10.56 5.31 -43.25
N GLY A 61 -9.56 5.58 -44.09
CA GLY A 61 -8.18 5.75 -43.62
C GLY A 61 -8.11 6.99 -42.72
N TYR A 62 -7.44 6.85 -41.58
CA TYR A 62 -7.14 7.99 -40.71
C TYR A 62 -6.37 9.04 -41.49
N THR A 63 -6.85 10.27 -41.47
CA THR A 63 -6.16 11.36 -42.17
C THR A 63 -4.83 11.65 -41.48
N LEU A 64 -3.81 12.08 -42.23
CA LEU A 64 -2.51 12.45 -41.66
C LEU A 64 -2.69 13.54 -40.58
N LEU A 65 -3.63 14.46 -40.80
CA LEU A 65 -3.98 15.51 -39.85
C LEU A 65 -4.55 14.96 -38.54
N GLU A 66 -5.40 13.92 -38.60
CA GLU A 66 -5.99 13.29 -37.42
C GLU A 66 -4.92 12.67 -36.52
N MET A 67 -3.92 12.01 -37.11
CA MET A 67 -2.80 11.46 -36.35
C MET A 67 -1.96 12.56 -35.68
N ILE A 68 -1.69 13.67 -36.38
CA ILE A 68 -0.97 14.81 -35.78
C ILE A 68 -1.76 15.41 -34.61
N VAL A 69 -3.06 15.62 -34.77
CA VAL A 69 -3.90 16.20 -33.70
C VAL A 69 -3.93 15.28 -32.48
N VAL A 70 -4.08 13.97 -32.66
CA VAL A 70 -4.05 13.00 -31.55
C VAL A 70 -2.70 13.04 -30.83
N LEU A 71 -1.58 13.09 -31.56
CA LEU A 71 -0.26 13.18 -30.97
C LEU A 71 -0.06 14.48 -30.18
N VAL A 72 -0.55 15.61 -30.70
CA VAL A 72 -0.51 16.90 -29.99
C VAL A 72 -1.35 16.86 -28.72
N ILE A 73 -2.58 16.31 -28.78
CA ILE A 73 -3.45 16.19 -27.61
C ILE A 73 -2.83 15.24 -26.56
N MET A 74 -2.26 14.10 -26.98
CA MET A 74 -1.57 13.19 -26.07
C MET A 74 -0.31 13.80 -25.46
N GLY A 75 0.50 14.51 -26.25
CA GLY A 75 1.68 15.22 -25.76
C GLY A 75 1.32 16.28 -24.72
N LEU A 76 0.27 17.05 -24.97
CA LEU A 76 -0.24 18.05 -24.02
C LEU A 76 -0.77 17.39 -22.74
N ALA A 77 -1.53 16.30 -22.87
CA ALA A 77 -2.03 15.53 -21.74
C ALA A 77 -0.89 14.96 -20.87
N LEU A 78 0.15 14.40 -21.50
CA LEU A 78 1.34 13.90 -20.81
C LEU A 78 2.13 15.03 -20.14
N GLY A 79 2.25 16.20 -20.79
CA GLY A 79 2.92 17.37 -20.22
C GLY A 79 2.24 17.85 -18.93
N LEU A 80 0.91 17.92 -18.92
CA LEU A 80 0.12 18.24 -17.72
C LEU A 80 0.25 17.17 -16.64
N ALA A 81 0.13 15.89 -17.02
CA ALA A 81 0.22 14.76 -16.09
C ALA A 81 1.61 14.63 -15.44
N GLY A 82 2.68 15.04 -16.14
CA GLY A 82 4.05 14.97 -15.64
C GLY A 82 4.26 15.73 -14.33
N THR A 83 3.63 16.89 -14.17
CA THR A 83 3.77 17.72 -12.94
C THR A 83 3.25 17.01 -11.68
N TRP A 84 2.16 16.25 -11.81
CA TRP A 84 1.59 15.48 -10.70
C TRP A 84 2.46 14.29 -10.30
N MET A 85 3.17 13.69 -11.27
CA MET A 85 4.05 12.54 -11.00
C MET A 85 5.20 12.90 -10.04
N PHE A 86 5.73 14.12 -10.12
CA PHE A 86 6.87 14.54 -9.28
C PHE A 86 6.51 14.67 -7.79
N SER A 87 5.30 15.17 -7.47
CA SER A 87 4.86 15.30 -6.07
C SER A 87 4.65 13.92 -5.42
N PHE A 88 4.24 12.94 -6.21
CA PHE A 88 4.07 11.57 -5.77
C PHE A 88 5.40 10.97 -5.28
N ILE A 89 6.49 11.16 -6.02
CA ILE A 89 7.81 10.59 -5.68
C ILE A 89 8.29 10.99 -4.27
N GLY A 90 8.03 12.24 -3.86
CA GLY A 90 8.39 12.72 -2.52
C GLY A 90 7.69 11.93 -1.41
N THR A 91 6.39 11.70 -1.56
CA THR A 91 5.60 10.93 -0.58
C THR A 91 6.04 9.46 -0.49
N TRP A 92 6.42 8.86 -1.62
CA TRP A 92 6.94 7.49 -1.64
C TRP A 92 8.26 7.36 -0.91
N ARG A 93 9.19 8.30 -1.14
CA ARG A 93 10.48 8.30 -0.44
C ARG A 93 10.26 8.39 1.07
N ALA A 94 9.41 9.30 1.54
CA ALA A 94 9.13 9.43 2.97
C ALA A 94 8.59 8.12 3.58
N ASN A 95 7.66 7.46 2.89
CA ASN A 95 7.09 6.18 3.34
C ASN A 95 8.14 5.05 3.39
N VAL A 96 9.00 4.94 2.37
CA VAL A 96 10.05 3.91 2.35
C VAL A 96 11.04 4.09 3.50
N HIS A 97 11.48 5.33 3.77
CA HIS A 97 12.39 5.60 4.89
C HIS A 97 11.73 5.31 6.23
N ARG A 98 10.46 5.72 6.40
CA ARG A 98 9.67 5.38 7.59
C ARG A 98 9.61 3.87 7.80
N ASP A 99 9.21 3.11 6.79
CA ASP A 99 9.03 1.66 6.91
C ASP A 99 10.38 0.96 7.21
N THR A 100 11.49 1.49 6.65
CA THR A 100 12.85 1.03 6.99
C THR A 100 13.17 1.26 8.46
N ILE A 101 12.85 2.45 9.00
CA ILE A 101 13.10 2.78 10.42
C ILE A 101 12.26 1.88 11.34
N LEU A 102 11.00 1.62 10.99
CA LEU A 102 10.14 0.71 11.74
C LEU A 102 10.69 -0.72 11.73
N GLY A 103 11.20 -1.19 10.57
CA GLY A 103 11.88 -2.47 10.46
C GLY A 103 13.13 -2.57 11.34
N GLU A 104 13.94 -1.50 11.39
CA GLU A 104 15.12 -1.44 12.27
C GLU A 104 14.75 -1.48 13.76
N ILE A 105 13.67 -0.79 14.17
CA ILE A 105 13.15 -0.86 15.55
C ILE A 105 12.72 -2.31 15.88
N GLN A 106 12.04 -2.98 14.96
CA GLN A 106 11.64 -4.39 15.11
C GLN A 106 12.84 -5.35 15.17
N HIS A 107 14.01 -4.95 14.67
CA HIS A 107 15.23 -5.75 14.70
C HIS A 107 16.02 -5.62 16.03
N LEU A 108 15.82 -4.55 16.81
CA LEU A 108 16.45 -4.36 18.12
C LEU A 108 16.34 -5.54 19.10
N PRO A 109 15.19 -6.23 19.27
CA PRO A 109 15.09 -7.38 20.18
C PRO A 109 15.99 -8.56 19.77
N ILE A 110 16.26 -8.73 18.47
CA ILE A 110 17.21 -9.74 17.99
C ILE A 110 18.62 -9.35 18.43
N LEU A 111 18.99 -8.09 18.24
CA LEU A 111 20.30 -7.57 18.66
C LEU A 111 20.50 -7.66 20.18
N ALA A 112 19.46 -7.46 20.99
CA ALA A 112 19.53 -7.60 22.44
C ALA A 112 19.80 -9.05 22.88
N ARG A 113 19.18 -10.02 22.19
CA ARG A 113 19.41 -11.44 22.41
C ARG A 113 20.82 -11.86 22.04
N GLU A 114 21.28 -11.46 20.85
CA GLU A 114 22.64 -11.77 20.37
C GLU A 114 23.71 -11.15 21.28
N ALA A 115 23.47 -9.95 21.80
CA ALA A 115 24.38 -9.30 22.75
C ALA A 115 24.28 -9.85 24.19
N GLY A 116 23.25 -10.65 24.51
CA GLY A 116 23.00 -11.17 25.85
C GLY A 116 22.71 -10.09 26.91
N ARG A 117 22.35 -8.86 26.50
CA ARG A 117 22.10 -7.73 27.40
C ARG A 117 20.93 -6.89 26.93
N GLY A 118 20.25 -6.25 27.88
CA GLY A 118 19.15 -5.33 27.58
C GLY A 118 19.63 -3.94 27.13
N PHE A 119 18.76 -3.22 26.44
CA PHE A 119 18.98 -1.86 25.98
C PHE A 119 17.88 -0.92 26.47
N ILE A 120 18.23 0.35 26.68
CA ILE A 120 17.28 1.42 26.96
C ILE A 120 17.48 2.50 25.89
N VAL A 121 16.38 2.88 25.25
CA VAL A 121 16.40 3.75 24.07
C VAL A 121 15.43 4.90 24.26
N ASP A 122 15.98 6.10 24.48
CA ASP A 122 15.20 7.32 24.66
C ASP A 122 14.97 8.05 23.33
N ALA A 123 16.02 8.17 22.51
CA ALA A 123 15.95 8.86 21.22
C ALA A 123 16.95 8.29 20.20
N LEU A 124 16.60 8.38 18.91
CA LEU A 124 17.48 8.09 17.78
C LEU A 124 17.62 9.30 16.84
N PRO A 125 18.75 9.46 16.16
CA PRO A 125 19.98 8.68 16.31
C PRO A 125 20.56 8.85 17.72
N ALA A 126 20.94 7.75 18.37
CA ALA A 126 21.45 7.79 19.73
C ALA A 126 22.75 8.61 19.71
N ALA A 127 22.71 9.81 20.28
CA ALA A 127 23.86 10.69 20.39
C ALA A 127 24.87 10.05 21.35
N ALA A 128 25.70 9.15 20.82
CA ALA A 128 26.83 8.50 21.47
C ALA A 128 26.68 8.37 22.99
N SER A 129 25.57 7.79 23.46
CA SER A 129 25.37 7.57 24.88
C SER A 129 26.35 6.48 25.30
N SER A 130 27.38 6.87 26.04
CA SER A 130 28.41 6.00 26.63
C SER A 130 27.85 5.08 27.74
N ALA A 131 26.53 4.91 27.78
CA ALA A 131 25.86 4.09 28.76
C ALA A 131 26.08 2.59 28.44
N PRO A 132 26.30 1.74 29.46
CA PRO A 132 26.46 0.29 29.30
C PRO A 132 25.25 -0.43 28.66
N GLN A 133 24.13 0.26 28.50
CA GLN A 133 22.86 -0.26 27.95
C GLN A 133 22.44 0.47 26.67
N ALA A 134 23.36 1.20 26.04
CA ALA A 134 23.08 1.82 24.74
C ALA A 134 22.97 0.76 23.64
N PRO A 135 21.97 0.87 22.74
CA PRO A 135 21.83 -0.03 21.60
C PRO A 135 23.02 0.15 20.62
N PRO A 136 23.36 -0.87 19.83
CA PRO A 136 24.25 -0.71 18.70
C PRO A 136 23.74 0.40 17.77
N ARG A 137 24.66 1.10 17.09
CA ARG A 137 24.33 2.28 16.26
C ARG A 137 23.32 1.91 15.17
N LEU A 138 22.05 2.23 15.39
CA LEU A 138 21.01 2.16 14.37
C LEU A 138 21.28 3.21 13.30
N ARG A 139 21.26 2.79 12.04
CA ARG A 139 21.47 3.68 10.91
C ARG A 139 20.15 4.36 10.57
N LEU A 140 19.95 5.56 11.10
CA LEU A 140 18.87 6.41 10.63
C LEU A 140 19.32 7.18 9.38
N PRO A 141 18.41 7.38 8.40
CA PRO A 141 18.67 8.28 7.29
C PRO A 141 18.91 9.70 7.80
N SER A 142 19.70 10.49 7.07
CA SER A 142 19.99 11.88 7.44
C SER A 142 18.72 12.71 7.59
N GLY A 143 18.62 13.48 8.68
CA GLY A 143 17.46 14.34 8.97
C GLY A 143 16.31 13.64 9.70
N TRP A 144 16.38 12.32 9.91
CA TRP A 144 15.38 11.59 10.68
C TRP A 144 15.72 11.54 12.16
N SER A 145 14.70 11.65 13.00
CA SER A 145 14.81 11.47 14.44
C SER A 145 13.62 10.68 14.98
N VAL A 146 13.86 9.93 16.05
CA VAL A 146 12.85 9.18 16.80
C VAL A 146 12.98 9.57 18.25
N GLN A 147 11.86 9.89 18.91
CA GLN A 147 11.82 10.13 20.34
C GLN A 147 10.79 9.20 20.97
N PHE A 148 11.20 8.44 21.98
CA PHE A 148 10.36 7.50 22.72
C PHE A 148 9.91 8.13 24.04
N ASP A 149 8.62 8.02 24.33
CA ASP A 149 8.03 8.42 25.60
C ASP A 149 6.92 7.43 26.02
N PRO A 150 7.14 6.62 27.07
CA PRO A 150 8.35 6.50 27.90
C PRO A 150 9.54 5.84 27.14
N PRO A 151 10.78 5.87 27.67
CA PRO A 151 11.91 5.16 27.06
C PRO A 151 11.63 3.70 26.68
N LEU A 152 12.01 3.30 25.47
CA LEU A 152 11.87 1.92 25.03
C LEU A 152 12.89 1.04 25.75
N ARG A 153 12.41 0.09 26.55
CA ARG A 153 13.23 -0.89 27.26
C ARG A 153 13.15 -2.23 26.56
N ILE A 154 14.30 -2.78 26.22
CA ILE A 154 14.44 -4.09 25.60
C ILE A 154 15.28 -4.95 26.54
N LEU A 155 14.74 -6.09 26.94
CA LEU A 155 15.40 -7.03 27.84
C LEU A 155 16.36 -7.95 27.06
N ALA A 156 17.30 -8.59 27.76
CA ALA A 156 18.26 -9.53 27.15
C ALA A 156 17.58 -10.75 26.49
N ASN A 157 16.37 -11.10 26.91
CA ASN A 157 15.55 -12.14 26.28
C ASN A 157 14.78 -11.64 25.04
N GLY A 158 14.99 -10.39 24.61
CA GLY A 158 14.33 -9.73 23.48
C GLY A 158 12.87 -9.35 23.74
N ALA A 159 12.41 -9.31 24.99
CA ALA A 159 11.10 -8.76 25.33
C ALA A 159 11.17 -7.24 25.44
N CYS A 160 10.12 -6.57 24.97
CA CYS A 160 10.06 -5.11 24.93
C CYS A 160 8.97 -4.54 25.85
N SER A 161 9.20 -3.33 26.38
CA SER A 161 8.16 -2.53 27.00
C SER A 161 7.28 -1.86 25.94
N SER A 162 6.01 -1.59 26.28
CA SER A 162 5.16 -0.76 25.45
C SER A 162 5.57 0.71 25.57
N THR A 163 5.58 1.44 24.46
CA THR A 163 5.90 2.87 24.43
C THR A 163 5.27 3.55 23.22
N HIS A 164 5.11 4.86 23.29
CA HIS A 164 4.78 5.68 22.14
C HIS A 164 6.05 6.41 21.66
N PHE A 165 6.14 6.65 20.36
CA PHE A 165 7.24 7.40 19.81
C PHE A 165 6.79 8.31 18.69
N VAL A 166 7.51 9.41 18.57
CA VAL A 166 7.35 10.37 17.48
C VAL A 166 8.52 10.21 16.55
N LEU A 167 8.22 9.90 15.30
CA LEU A 167 9.16 9.84 14.20
C LEU A 167 9.06 11.14 13.41
N GLY A 168 10.18 11.80 13.13
CA GLY A 168 10.19 13.02 12.32
C GLY A 168 11.31 13.05 11.29
N ASP A 169 11.05 13.64 10.13
CA ASP A 169 12.01 13.85 9.03
C ASP A 169 12.57 15.30 8.98
N GLY A 170 12.32 16.07 10.05
CA GLY A 170 12.63 17.50 10.15
C GLY A 170 11.52 18.42 9.64
N THR A 171 10.60 17.93 8.81
CA THR A 171 9.48 18.71 8.25
C THR A 171 8.11 18.19 8.69
N ARG A 172 7.99 16.89 8.90
CA ARG A 172 6.77 16.19 9.29
C ARG A 172 7.06 15.27 10.46
N GLN A 173 6.05 15.06 11.28
CA GLN A 173 6.08 14.15 12.41
C GLN A 173 4.94 13.14 12.31
N TRP A 174 5.21 11.92 12.75
CA TRP A 174 4.27 10.81 12.82
C TRP A 174 4.38 10.16 14.19
N GLY A 175 3.25 10.06 14.89
CA GLY A 175 3.16 9.22 16.08
C GLY A 175 2.99 7.74 15.71
N ALA A 176 3.60 6.89 16.51
CA ALA A 176 3.45 5.45 16.46
C ALA A 176 3.64 4.87 17.87
N SER A 177 3.20 3.63 18.07
CA SER A 177 3.44 2.88 19.30
C SER A 177 4.24 1.62 19.02
N VAL A 178 4.97 1.18 20.05
CA VAL A 178 5.57 -0.15 20.14
C VAL A 178 4.75 -0.94 21.15
N ASP A 179 4.23 -2.08 20.74
CA ASP A 179 3.48 -2.99 21.61
C ASP A 179 4.39 -4.10 22.17
N ALA A 180 4.31 -4.28 23.48
CA ALA A 180 4.88 -5.42 24.18
C ALA A 180 4.11 -6.72 23.82
N PRO A 181 4.74 -7.91 23.87
CA PRO A 181 6.14 -8.17 24.24
C PRO A 181 7.10 -8.23 23.05
N TYR A 182 6.59 -8.18 21.81
CA TYR A 182 7.34 -8.49 20.59
C TYR A 182 7.88 -7.26 19.84
N CYS A 183 7.88 -6.08 20.46
CA CYS A 183 8.30 -4.83 19.80
C CYS A 183 7.51 -4.53 18.50
N ALA A 184 6.23 -4.93 18.43
CA ALA A 184 5.44 -4.70 17.23
C ALA A 184 5.12 -3.21 17.09
N THR A 185 5.48 -2.61 15.95
CA THR A 185 5.22 -1.19 15.72
C THR A 185 3.86 -0.97 15.06
N VAL A 186 3.03 -0.11 15.62
CA VAL A 186 1.73 0.29 15.06
C VAL A 186 1.77 1.79 14.79
N LEU A 187 1.39 2.21 13.58
CA LEU A 187 1.24 3.63 13.29
C LEU A 187 -0.03 4.17 13.91
N ASP A 188 0.08 5.33 14.56
CA ASP A 188 -1.07 6.07 15.04
C ASP A 188 -1.53 7.02 13.94
N ASP A 189 -2.51 6.60 13.14
CA ASP A 189 -3.11 7.42 12.08
C ASP A 189 -3.69 8.75 12.62
N ASN A 190 -3.91 8.84 13.94
CA ASN A 190 -4.46 10.02 14.62
C ASN A 190 -3.39 10.94 15.23
N ALA A 191 -2.12 10.52 15.25
CA ALA A 191 -1.03 11.23 15.93
C ALA A 191 -0.12 12.00 14.96
N ALA A 192 -0.63 12.35 13.76
CA ALA A 192 0.02 13.33 12.90
C ALA A 192 -0.10 14.72 13.56
N THR A 193 0.81 15.01 14.50
CA THR A 193 0.95 16.33 15.09
C THR A 193 1.54 17.29 14.07
N ARG A 194 0.88 18.45 13.98
CA ARG A 194 1.01 19.49 12.95
C ARG A 194 2.36 20.21 12.99
#